data_AF-A0A926ZRA1-F1
#
_entry.id   AF-A0A926ZRA1-F1
#
_cell.length_a   1.000
_cell.length_b   1.000
_cell.length_c   1.000
_cell.angle_alpha   90.00
_cell.angle_beta   90.00
_cell.angle_gamma   90.00
#
_symmetry.space_group_name_H-M   'P 1'
#
loop_
_entity.id
_entity.type
_entity.pdbx_description
1 polymer ?
#
loop_
_entity_poly.entity_id
_entity_poly.type
_entity_poly.pdbx_seq_one_letter_code
_entity_poly.pdbx_strand_id
1 'polypeptide(L)'
;MAILLANIGTSDLAIKSNDFDYCLPIFERNEPNEDISKLTTGELGAWKDRNSYTEFLYEELNMRLIPSNITGEKVGEVESSFVDFSQRLLQKYLSKPDIWHHRIRPGRIGGVIIDAQKSFQLNKIHLFVTNQNPQHKLDTVYLFEILKYWFKREYDLTLIANEIPFGVTAKESDKLLSFYYDFFTENINSNSIVLVSIKGGTPQMQTALKMQAIASSVSRLMFIDPQFDISKILAGQFSNCGLTSYWRYIRTQKYQTVKLLLEENHWDFNGSIQILREWQTVLKFFISHHVVDTNDIANSNQIISRIIKTLDIGINCFNLDIKYSQNFLQNNSQLKLSSKLVNEVNNYDIVLNLYTQCRIYWKLNQVANFLSRMSSFYEAVLEKIANNLNCYSGFSRLDNRFDKRDFIDNQIKSNNIYKIIQDWGKILMLLKSLDFWCKQRNSIIHDGKGVSKQRMEELFNQESKYNSDICHPKLIVRNMEAILSNDLEIVRNEYRHKYVAENQEYYIYSEVKNWVIQTLDA
;
A
#
# COMPACT_ATOMS: atom_id res chain seq x y z
N MET A 1 -8.37 -17.89 4.08
CA MET A 1 -7.56 -18.83 4.88
C MET A 1 -6.57 -18.01 5.68
N ALA A 2 -6.43 -18.28 6.97
CA ALA A 2 -5.43 -17.64 7.82
C ALA A 2 -4.27 -18.62 8.06
N ILE A 3 -3.05 -18.10 8.26
CA ILE A 3 -1.83 -18.88 8.49
C ILE A 3 -1.04 -18.20 9.62
N LEU A 4 -0.52 -18.99 10.57
CA LEU A 4 0.46 -18.52 11.54
C LEU A 4 1.85 -19.04 11.17
N LEU A 5 2.81 -18.11 11.12
CA LEU A 5 4.22 -18.35 10.91
C LEU A 5 4.97 -17.94 12.18
N ALA A 6 5.81 -18.82 12.73
CA ALA A 6 6.61 -18.47 13.91
C ALA A 6 7.95 -19.18 13.91
N ASN A 7 8.99 -18.45 14.30
CA ASN A 7 10.22 -19.09 14.78
C ASN A 7 9.97 -19.59 16.20
N ILE A 8 10.43 -20.80 16.53
CA ILE A 8 10.46 -21.26 17.93
C ILE A 8 11.85 -21.13 18.52
N GLY A 9 11.92 -20.83 19.82
CA GLY A 9 13.14 -20.72 20.60
C GLY A 9 13.11 -21.61 21.84
N THR A 10 14.24 -21.76 22.50
CA THR A 10 14.38 -22.61 23.69
C THR A 10 13.49 -22.16 24.87
N SER A 11 13.14 -20.87 24.93
CA SER A 11 12.23 -20.29 25.93
C SER A 11 10.75 -20.53 25.66
N ASP A 12 10.39 -21.19 24.55
CA ASP A 12 9.01 -21.60 24.25
C ASP A 12 8.58 -22.87 25.00
N LEU A 13 9.42 -23.37 25.91
CA LEU A 13 9.15 -24.50 26.79
C LEU A 13 9.30 -24.10 28.25
N ALA A 14 8.23 -24.27 29.01
CA ALA A 14 8.23 -24.16 30.46
C ALA A 14 7.87 -25.51 31.09
N ILE A 15 8.53 -25.86 32.20
CA ILE A 15 8.31 -27.13 32.89
C ILE A 15 8.14 -26.90 34.39
N LYS A 16 7.19 -27.62 34.98
CA LYS A 16 7.01 -27.76 36.41
C LYS A 16 7.86 -28.93 36.95
N SER A 17 8.70 -28.68 37.95
CA SER A 17 9.41 -29.73 38.70
C SER A 17 8.46 -30.43 39.70
N ASN A 18 8.74 -31.66 40.13
CA ASN A 18 7.93 -32.31 41.17
C ASN A 18 8.03 -31.58 42.53
N ASP A 19 9.20 -31.01 42.81
CA ASP A 19 9.50 -30.35 44.09
C ASP A 19 9.17 -28.85 44.07
N PHE A 20 8.55 -28.36 42.99
CA PHE A 20 8.31 -26.94 42.81
C PHE A 20 6.97 -26.65 42.14
N ASP A 21 6.22 -25.70 42.71
CA ASP A 21 4.86 -25.46 42.24
C ASP A 21 4.75 -24.65 40.96
N TYR A 22 5.84 -24.00 40.54
CA TYR A 22 5.89 -23.09 39.41
C TYR A 22 6.37 -23.76 38.12
N CYS A 23 5.84 -23.29 36.99
CA CYS A 23 6.35 -23.63 35.66
C CYS A 23 7.45 -22.63 35.27
N LEU A 24 8.66 -23.13 35.00
CA LEU A 24 9.81 -22.28 34.70
C LEU A 24 10.32 -22.53 33.27
N PRO A 25 10.71 -21.46 32.53
CA PRO A 25 11.41 -21.61 31.26
C PRO A 25 12.82 -22.16 31.50
N ILE A 26 13.24 -23.10 30.66
CA ILE A 26 14.43 -23.94 30.91
C ILE A 26 15.73 -23.25 30.47
N PHE A 27 15.64 -22.44 29.42
CA PHE A 27 16.76 -21.70 28.85
C PHE A 27 16.27 -20.30 28.51
N GLU A 28 16.40 -19.40 29.48
CA GLU A 28 15.94 -18.03 29.30
C GLU A 28 17.00 -17.16 28.61
N ARG A 29 16.50 -16.33 27.70
CA ARG A 29 17.20 -15.17 27.17
C ARG A 29 16.74 -13.96 27.97
N ASN A 30 17.66 -13.14 28.47
CA ASN A 30 17.31 -11.87 29.12
C ASN A 30 16.35 -11.08 28.23
N GLU A 31 15.10 -10.89 28.68
CA GLU A 31 14.13 -10.11 27.94
C GLU A 31 14.27 -8.63 28.29
N PRO A 32 14.35 -7.73 27.30
CA PRO A 32 14.23 -6.32 27.57
C PRO A 32 12.82 -6.05 28.11
N ASN A 33 12.74 -5.47 29.31
CA ASN A 33 11.52 -5.02 30.00
C ASN A 33 10.70 -6.11 30.73
N GLU A 34 11.36 -6.97 31.51
CA GLU A 34 10.68 -7.84 32.49
C GLU A 34 9.95 -7.00 33.56
N ASP A 35 8.61 -7.03 33.56
CA ASP A 35 7.80 -6.42 34.63
C ASP A 35 7.73 -7.36 35.84
N ILE A 36 8.68 -7.22 36.76
CA ILE A 36 8.72 -7.95 38.03
C ILE A 36 7.91 -7.27 39.14
N SER A 37 7.33 -6.09 38.88
CA SER A 37 6.71 -5.26 39.94
C SER A 37 5.47 -5.89 40.55
N LYS A 38 4.82 -6.81 39.82
CA LYS A 38 3.58 -7.48 40.21
C LYS A 38 3.81 -8.86 40.83
N LEU A 39 5.06 -9.30 40.94
CA LEU A 39 5.39 -10.61 41.50
C LEU A 39 5.32 -10.57 43.03
N THR A 40 4.78 -11.62 43.61
CA THR A 40 4.90 -11.89 45.05
C THR A 40 6.36 -12.19 45.41
N THR A 41 6.72 -12.08 46.68
CA THR A 41 8.08 -12.40 47.16
C THR A 41 8.51 -13.82 46.79
N GLY A 42 7.58 -14.78 46.83
CA GLY A 42 7.84 -16.18 46.45
C GLY A 42 8.09 -16.35 44.95
N GLU A 43 7.25 -15.75 44.11
CA GLU A 43 7.42 -15.76 42.65
C GLU A 43 8.71 -15.06 42.22
N LEU A 44 9.06 -13.95 42.85
CA LEU A 44 10.30 -13.24 42.58
C LEU A 44 11.54 -14.09 42.96
N GLY A 45 11.45 -14.83 44.07
CA GLY A 45 12.48 -15.79 44.47
C GLY A 45 12.63 -16.91 43.44
N ALA A 46 11.52 -17.56 43.08
CA ALA A 46 11.45 -18.59 42.06
C ALA A 46 12.03 -18.11 40.71
N TRP A 47 11.66 -16.90 40.28
CA TRP A 47 12.15 -16.32 39.04
C TRP A 47 13.65 -16.05 39.06
N LYS A 48 14.17 -15.50 40.16
CA LYS A 48 15.61 -15.21 40.30
C LYS A 48 16.46 -16.47 40.37
N ASP A 49 15.96 -17.53 41.01
CA ASP A 49 16.69 -18.78 41.24
C ASP A 49 16.39 -19.87 40.19
N ARG A 50 15.69 -19.52 39.10
CA ARG A 50 15.30 -20.43 38.00
C ARG A 50 16.39 -21.36 37.47
N ASN A 51 17.65 -20.91 37.44
CA ASN A 51 18.76 -21.73 36.95
C ASN A 51 19.04 -22.93 37.86
N SER A 52 18.97 -22.75 39.18
CA SER A 52 19.11 -23.82 40.16
C SER A 52 17.97 -24.83 40.02
N TYR A 53 16.77 -24.38 39.64
CA TYR A 53 15.65 -25.28 39.37
C TYR A 53 15.83 -26.15 38.13
N THR A 54 16.55 -25.64 37.11
CA THR A 54 16.88 -26.43 35.93
C THR A 54 17.76 -27.64 36.29
N GLU A 55 18.62 -27.53 37.31
CA GLU A 55 19.47 -28.63 37.80
C GLU A 55 18.64 -29.84 38.28
N PHE A 56 17.57 -29.62 39.05
CA PHE A 56 16.68 -30.71 39.47
C PHE A 56 16.02 -31.42 38.28
N LEU A 57 15.64 -30.67 37.24
CA LEU A 57 15.09 -31.26 36.02
C LEU A 57 16.12 -32.11 35.27
N TYR A 58 17.40 -31.71 35.26
CA TYR A 58 18.47 -32.54 34.68
C TYR A 58 18.62 -33.88 35.43
N GLU A 59 18.55 -33.87 36.76
CA GLU A 59 18.59 -35.09 37.57
C GLU A 59 17.39 -36.01 37.26
N GLU A 60 16.16 -35.46 37.23
CA GLU A 60 14.95 -36.22 36.87
C GLU A 60 15.06 -36.86 35.47
N LEU A 61 15.69 -36.15 34.52
CA LEU A 61 15.93 -36.62 33.16
C LEU A 61 17.18 -37.53 33.03
N ASN A 62 17.82 -37.87 34.14
CA ASN A 62 19.03 -38.71 34.20
C ASN A 62 20.17 -38.15 33.34
N MET A 63 20.34 -36.83 33.35
CA MET A 63 21.40 -36.11 32.65
C MET A 63 22.53 -35.79 33.64
N ARG A 64 23.77 -35.90 33.18
CA ARG A 64 24.94 -35.49 33.98
C ARG A 64 25.27 -34.04 33.65
N LEU A 65 25.30 -33.18 34.66
CA LEU A 65 25.83 -31.83 34.55
C LEU A 65 27.36 -31.96 34.35
N ILE A 66 27.91 -31.44 33.25
CA ILE A 66 29.36 -31.41 33.04
C ILE A 66 29.87 -30.10 33.66
N PRO A 67 30.78 -30.15 34.67
CA PRO A 67 31.37 -28.94 35.22
C PRO A 67 32.21 -28.22 34.16
N SER A 68 32.05 -26.89 34.04
CA SER A 68 32.80 -25.97 33.15
C SER A 68 34.33 -26.12 33.12
N ASN A 69 34.90 -26.81 34.10
CA ASN A 69 36.32 -26.80 34.41
C ASN A 69 37.17 -27.59 33.38
N ILE A 70 36.54 -28.20 32.36
CA ILE A 70 37.20 -29.06 31.37
C ILE A 70 37.35 -28.36 30.00
N THR A 71 36.61 -27.27 29.73
CA THR A 71 36.55 -26.65 28.38
C THR A 71 37.16 -25.24 28.28
N GLY A 72 37.75 -24.69 29.35
CA GLY A 72 38.50 -23.42 29.30
C GLY A 72 37.63 -22.16 29.22
N GLU A 73 36.31 -22.28 29.30
CA GLU A 73 35.39 -21.16 29.49
C GLU A 73 34.93 -21.07 30.97
N LYS A 74 34.48 -19.88 31.37
CA LYS A 74 34.38 -19.39 32.76
C LYS A 74 33.91 -20.42 33.80
N VAL A 75 34.61 -20.44 34.92
CA VAL A 75 34.29 -21.21 36.14
C VAL A 75 32.86 -20.92 36.59
N GLY A 76 31.97 -21.93 36.51
CA GLY A 76 30.64 -21.90 37.13
C GLY A 76 29.44 -22.18 36.23
N GLU A 77 29.60 -22.34 34.91
CA GLU A 77 28.47 -22.64 34.01
C GLU A 77 28.42 -24.14 33.64
N VAL A 78 27.32 -24.82 33.95
CA VAL A 78 27.05 -26.16 33.42
C VAL A 78 26.91 -26.04 31.90
N GLU A 79 27.76 -26.74 31.15
CA GLU A 79 27.60 -26.83 29.69
C GLU A 79 26.41 -27.75 29.38
N SER A 80 25.22 -27.15 29.29
CA SER A 80 23.97 -27.87 29.05
C SER A 80 23.51 -27.72 27.60
N SER A 81 23.23 -28.86 26.97
CA SER A 81 22.70 -28.95 25.60
C SER A 81 21.18 -29.00 25.66
N PHE A 82 20.50 -27.98 25.12
CA PHE A 82 19.04 -27.95 25.01
C PHE A 82 18.51 -29.08 24.13
N VAL A 83 19.28 -29.48 23.12
CA VAL A 83 18.94 -30.63 22.27
C VAL A 83 18.88 -31.91 23.08
N ASP A 84 19.92 -32.20 23.87
CA ASP A 84 19.96 -33.42 24.67
C ASP A 84 18.86 -33.41 25.74
N PHE A 85 18.63 -32.23 26.34
CA PHE A 85 17.56 -32.01 27.29
C PHE A 85 16.18 -32.30 26.67
N SER A 86 15.86 -31.64 25.56
CA SER A 86 14.56 -31.76 24.89
C SER A 86 14.34 -33.14 24.30
N GLN A 87 15.39 -33.81 23.82
CA GLN A 87 15.31 -35.21 23.36
C GLN A 87 14.95 -36.16 24.51
N ARG A 88 15.62 -36.05 25.66
CA ARG A 88 15.34 -36.90 26.83
C ARG A 88 13.98 -36.61 27.44
N LEU A 89 13.60 -35.34 27.49
CA LEU A 89 12.26 -34.95 27.91
C LEU A 89 11.19 -35.54 26.99
N LEU A 90 11.38 -35.48 25.66
CA LEU A 90 10.46 -36.09 24.71
C LEU A 90 10.32 -37.60 24.94
N GLN A 91 11.43 -38.32 25.13
CA GLN A 91 11.41 -39.75 25.44
C GLN A 91 10.62 -40.05 26.73
N LYS A 92 10.86 -39.28 27.80
CA LYS A 92 10.13 -39.43 29.07
C LYS A 92 8.65 -39.11 28.90
N TYR A 93 8.32 -38.04 28.17
CA TYR A 93 6.96 -37.63 27.90
C TYR A 93 6.20 -38.70 27.10
N LEU A 94 6.79 -39.28 26.06
CA LEU A 94 6.18 -40.37 25.30
C LEU A 94 6.02 -41.65 26.14
N SER A 95 6.95 -41.94 27.06
CA SER A 95 6.87 -43.13 27.93
C SER A 95 5.84 -43.01 29.05
N LYS A 96 5.61 -41.80 29.55
CA LYS A 96 4.68 -41.50 30.66
C LYS A 96 3.86 -40.23 30.35
N PRO A 97 2.96 -40.27 29.36
CA PRO A 97 2.29 -39.07 28.87
C PRO A 97 1.54 -38.32 29.94
N ASP A 98 0.78 -39.00 30.79
CA ASP A 98 -0.13 -38.34 31.73
C ASP A 98 0.61 -37.66 32.89
N ILE A 99 1.81 -38.15 33.23
CA ILE A 99 2.67 -37.52 34.24
C ILE A 99 3.31 -36.24 33.69
N TRP A 100 3.84 -36.29 32.47
CA TRP A 100 4.60 -35.18 31.89
C TRP A 100 3.70 -34.13 31.24
N HIS A 101 2.52 -34.50 30.75
CA HIS A 101 1.61 -33.58 30.06
C HIS A 101 1.23 -32.38 30.92
N HIS A 102 0.85 -32.64 32.19
CA HIS A 102 0.47 -31.58 33.11
C HIS A 102 1.65 -30.74 33.60
N ARG A 103 2.89 -31.22 33.45
CA ARG A 103 4.12 -30.53 33.84
C ARG A 103 4.70 -29.67 32.72
N ILE A 104 4.47 -30.04 31.46
CA ILE A 104 4.96 -29.31 30.29
C ILE A 104 3.95 -28.24 29.88
N ARG A 105 4.44 -27.02 29.64
CA ARG A 105 3.65 -25.92 29.08
C ARG A 105 4.37 -25.32 27.89
N PRO A 106 3.70 -25.18 26.72
CA PRO A 106 4.18 -24.31 25.65
C PRO A 106 4.25 -22.89 26.20
N GLY A 107 5.44 -22.35 26.42
CA GLY A 107 5.64 -21.08 27.10
C GLY A 107 5.06 -19.91 26.31
N ARG A 108 5.93 -19.16 25.63
CA ARG A 108 5.53 -17.94 24.91
C ARG A 108 4.71 -18.27 23.65
N ILE A 109 5.16 -19.24 22.86
CA ILE A 109 4.45 -19.68 21.65
C ILE A 109 3.03 -20.21 21.94
N GLY A 110 2.78 -20.68 23.17
CA GLY A 110 1.48 -21.17 23.63
C GLY A 110 0.37 -20.15 23.43
N GLY A 111 0.53 -18.97 24.02
CA GLY A 111 -0.43 -17.87 23.90
C GLY A 111 -0.64 -17.43 22.46
N VAL A 112 0.46 -17.32 21.70
CA VAL A 112 0.41 -16.93 20.28
C VAL A 112 -0.48 -17.88 19.47
N ILE A 113 -0.24 -19.19 19.58
CA ILE A 113 -0.98 -20.21 18.83
C ILE A 113 -2.46 -20.18 19.20
N ILE A 114 -2.77 -20.11 20.50
CA ILE A 114 -4.16 -20.17 20.99
C ILE A 114 -4.93 -18.90 20.68
N ASP A 115 -4.34 -17.72 20.87
CA ASP A 115 -4.99 -16.46 20.53
C ASP A 115 -5.22 -16.35 19.01
N ALA A 116 -4.26 -16.82 18.21
CA ALA A 116 -4.39 -16.89 16.76
C ALA A 116 -5.49 -17.88 16.32
N GLN A 117 -5.56 -19.07 16.93
CA GLN A 117 -6.63 -20.04 16.68
C GLN A 117 -8.00 -19.44 17.00
N LYS A 118 -8.16 -18.86 18.20
CA LYS A 118 -9.46 -18.31 18.65
C LYS A 118 -9.92 -17.14 17.78
N SER A 119 -8.99 -16.25 17.42
CA SER A 119 -9.33 -15.01 16.70
C SER A 119 -9.47 -15.20 15.19
N PHE A 120 -8.80 -16.20 14.60
CA PHE A 120 -8.72 -16.38 13.15
C PHE A 120 -9.10 -17.77 12.64
N GLN A 121 -9.56 -18.66 13.53
CA GLN A 121 -9.96 -20.04 13.22
C GLN A 121 -8.88 -20.83 12.47
N LEU A 122 -7.62 -20.67 12.90
CA LEU A 122 -6.49 -21.36 12.32
C LEU A 122 -6.53 -22.86 12.60
N ASN A 123 -6.22 -23.66 11.58
CA ASN A 123 -6.01 -25.10 11.70
C ASN A 123 -4.59 -25.55 11.32
N LYS A 124 -3.83 -24.70 10.61
CA LYS A 124 -2.44 -24.96 10.18
C LYS A 124 -1.51 -23.87 10.68
N ILE A 125 -0.43 -24.30 11.34
CA ILE A 125 0.57 -23.43 11.95
C ILE A 125 1.95 -23.89 11.48
N HIS A 126 2.70 -23.00 10.86
CA HIS A 126 4.05 -23.27 10.40
C HIS A 126 5.05 -22.77 11.44
N LEU A 127 5.81 -23.71 11.99
CA LEU A 127 6.89 -23.43 12.95
C LEU A 127 8.23 -23.66 12.25
N PHE A 128 9.10 -22.65 12.29
CA PHE A 128 10.45 -22.77 11.79
C PHE A 128 11.36 -23.31 12.90
N VAL A 129 12.07 -24.38 12.59
CA VAL A 129 12.84 -25.16 13.57
C VAL A 129 14.27 -25.32 13.07
N THR A 130 15.24 -25.39 13.99
CA THR A 130 16.64 -25.64 13.63
C THR A 130 17.03 -27.07 13.95
N ASN A 131 17.80 -27.66 13.03
CA ASN A 131 18.40 -28.98 13.13
C ASN A 131 19.70 -28.92 12.32
N GLN A 132 20.77 -28.37 12.88
CA GLN A 132 22.00 -28.09 12.15
C GLN A 132 22.86 -29.35 11.97
N ASN A 133 23.81 -29.32 11.03
CA ASN A 133 24.79 -30.40 10.87
C ASN A 133 26.21 -29.81 10.74
N PRO A 134 27.10 -29.98 11.74
CA PRO A 134 26.89 -30.73 12.99
C PRO A 134 25.80 -30.10 13.88
N GLN A 135 25.15 -30.93 14.69
CA GLN A 135 24.02 -30.52 15.53
C GLN A 135 24.46 -29.45 16.53
N HIS A 136 23.69 -28.35 16.59
CA HIS A 136 23.99 -27.24 17.48
C HIS A 136 23.28 -27.44 18.82
N LYS A 137 23.93 -27.12 19.94
CA LYS A 137 23.42 -27.36 21.31
C LYS A 137 22.07 -26.69 21.64
N LEU A 138 21.65 -25.72 20.83
CA LEU A 138 20.38 -24.98 20.97
C LEU A 138 19.34 -25.34 19.88
N ASP A 139 19.56 -26.41 19.12
CA ASP A 139 18.60 -26.82 18.09
C ASP A 139 17.22 -27.17 18.66
N THR A 140 16.18 -26.84 17.91
CA THR A 140 14.78 -26.86 18.37
C THR A 140 13.94 -27.98 17.78
N VAL A 141 14.53 -28.91 17.03
CA VAL A 141 13.81 -30.03 16.40
C VAL A 141 13.03 -30.90 17.41
N TYR A 142 13.61 -31.24 18.55
CA TYR A 142 12.91 -32.04 19.57
C TYR A 142 11.90 -31.20 20.38
N LEU A 143 12.14 -29.90 20.53
CA LEU A 143 11.14 -28.98 21.06
C LEU A 143 9.88 -28.97 20.19
N PHE A 144 10.03 -28.91 18.87
CA PHE A 144 8.89 -28.98 17.96
C PHE A 144 8.06 -30.26 18.16
N GLU A 145 8.70 -31.43 18.28
CA GLU A 145 7.98 -32.68 18.51
C GLU A 145 7.26 -32.71 19.87
N ILE A 146 7.85 -32.14 20.92
CA ILE A 146 7.18 -31.95 22.22
C ILE A 146 5.93 -31.08 22.05
N LEU A 147 6.07 -29.91 21.41
CA LEU A 147 4.97 -28.97 21.20
C LEU A 147 3.86 -29.62 20.37
N LYS A 148 4.21 -30.28 19.26
CA LYS A 148 3.28 -31.00 18.39
C LYS A 148 2.49 -32.06 19.16
N TYR A 149 3.16 -32.86 19.99
CA TYR A 149 2.49 -33.87 20.80
C TYR A 149 1.59 -33.24 21.88
N TRP A 150 2.05 -32.16 22.53
CA TRP A 150 1.27 -31.44 23.53
C TRP A 150 0.02 -30.80 22.94
N PHE A 151 0.16 -30.03 21.86
CA PHE A 151 -0.97 -29.36 21.21
C PHE A 151 -1.97 -30.35 20.64
N LYS A 152 -1.53 -31.49 20.08
CA LYS A 152 -2.44 -32.53 19.59
C LYS A 152 -3.33 -33.14 20.69
N ARG A 153 -2.85 -33.16 21.94
CA ARG A 153 -3.64 -33.66 23.09
C ARG A 153 -4.67 -32.64 23.57
N GLU A 154 -4.33 -31.36 23.54
CA GLU A 154 -5.15 -30.28 24.12
C GLU A 154 -6.08 -29.61 23.08
N TYR A 155 -5.68 -29.61 21.81
CA TYR A 155 -6.33 -28.87 20.73
C TYR A 155 -6.32 -29.63 19.40
N ASP A 156 -7.38 -29.48 18.61
CA ASP A 156 -7.43 -29.99 17.23
C ASP A 156 -6.66 -29.04 16.28
N LEU A 157 -5.32 -29.07 16.38
CA LEU A 157 -4.41 -28.19 15.64
C LEU A 157 -3.33 -29.00 14.91
N THR A 158 -3.01 -28.59 13.69
CA THR A 158 -1.91 -29.15 12.92
C THR A 158 -0.70 -28.23 12.94
N LEU A 159 0.37 -28.65 13.61
CA LEU A 159 1.68 -27.99 13.55
C LEU A 159 2.53 -28.60 12.43
N ILE A 160 3.14 -27.75 11.62
CA ILE A 160 3.99 -28.11 10.48
C ILE A 160 5.39 -27.59 10.77
N ALA A 161 6.38 -28.49 10.83
CA ALA A 161 7.78 -28.11 10.93
C ALA A 161 8.29 -27.65 9.57
N ASN A 162 9.01 -26.54 9.58
CA ASN A 162 9.77 -26.04 8.45
C ASN A 162 11.22 -25.93 8.92
N GLU A 163 12.01 -26.97 8.65
CA GLU A 163 13.39 -27.05 9.09
C GLU A 163 14.26 -26.05 8.33
N ILE A 164 15.06 -25.26 9.06
CA ILE A 164 16.10 -24.44 8.45
C ILE A 164 17.14 -25.38 7.83
N PRO A 165 17.45 -25.29 6.53
CA PRO A 165 18.35 -26.22 5.85
C PRO A 165 19.75 -26.25 6.47
N PHE A 166 20.41 -27.42 6.44
CA PHE A 166 21.74 -27.62 7.05
C PHE A 166 22.81 -26.62 6.57
N GLY A 167 22.72 -26.12 5.32
CA GLY A 167 23.66 -25.15 4.75
C GLY A 167 23.39 -23.69 5.14
N VAL A 168 22.30 -23.42 5.88
CA VAL A 168 21.86 -22.10 6.33
C VAL A 168 22.02 -22.05 7.85
N THR A 169 23.13 -21.46 8.30
CA THR A 169 23.34 -21.32 9.74
C THR A 169 22.45 -20.20 10.29
N ALA A 170 22.00 -20.34 11.54
CA ALA A 170 21.14 -19.34 12.20
C ALA A 170 21.81 -17.97 12.45
N LYS A 171 23.07 -17.79 12.01
CA LYS A 171 23.86 -16.55 12.07
C LYS A 171 24.05 -15.90 10.69
N GLU A 172 23.83 -16.62 9.58
CA GLU A 172 24.00 -16.12 8.21
C GLU A 172 22.73 -15.44 7.71
N SER A 173 22.62 -14.13 7.96
CA SER A 173 21.43 -13.33 7.62
C SER A 173 21.01 -13.47 6.15
N ASP A 174 21.94 -13.45 5.19
CA ASP A 174 21.61 -13.49 3.75
C ASP A 174 20.94 -14.80 3.34
N LYS A 175 21.45 -15.93 3.86
CA LYS A 175 20.88 -17.26 3.59
C LYS A 175 19.51 -17.43 4.26
N LEU A 176 19.35 -16.90 5.47
CA LEU A 176 18.05 -16.88 6.15
C LEU A 176 17.03 -16.04 5.38
N LEU A 177 17.43 -14.87 4.86
CA LEU A 177 16.58 -14.03 4.02
C LEU A 177 16.12 -14.79 2.76
N SER A 178 17.03 -15.51 2.09
CA SER A 178 16.68 -16.34 0.92
C SER A 178 15.70 -17.45 1.29
N PHE A 179 15.99 -18.20 2.36
CA PHE A 179 15.13 -19.29 2.82
C PHE A 179 13.69 -18.82 3.11
N TYR A 180 13.53 -17.72 3.86
CA TYR A 180 12.19 -17.20 4.14
C TYR A 180 11.53 -16.63 2.87
N TYR A 181 12.29 -16.01 1.97
CA TYR A 181 11.76 -15.54 0.68
C TYR A 181 11.17 -16.69 -0.14
N ASP A 182 11.90 -17.80 -0.27
CA ASP A 182 11.45 -18.99 -0.99
C ASP A 182 10.19 -19.56 -0.33
N PHE A 183 10.18 -19.65 1.01
CA PHE A 183 9.01 -20.09 1.75
C PHE A 183 7.76 -19.23 1.48
N PHE A 184 7.88 -17.90 1.56
CA PHE A 184 6.75 -17.00 1.28
C PHE A 184 6.26 -17.12 -0.16
N THR A 185 7.18 -17.25 -1.12
CA THR A 185 6.85 -17.34 -2.54
C THR A 185 6.14 -18.65 -2.89
N GLU A 186 6.58 -19.77 -2.31
CA GLU A 186 6.06 -21.10 -2.63
C GLU A 186 4.78 -21.44 -1.85
N ASN A 187 4.66 -20.96 -0.61
CA ASN A 187 3.64 -21.47 0.32
C ASN A 187 2.56 -20.44 0.70
N ILE A 188 2.76 -19.15 0.41
CA ILE A 188 1.88 -18.09 0.91
C ILE A 188 1.20 -17.33 -0.25
N ASN A 189 -0.13 -17.41 -0.30
CA ASN A 189 -0.94 -16.64 -1.24
C ASN A 189 -1.10 -15.18 -0.76
N SER A 190 -1.04 -14.21 -1.69
CA SER A 190 -1.20 -12.77 -1.42
C SER A 190 -2.54 -12.38 -0.79
N ASN A 191 -3.58 -13.19 -0.97
CA ASN A 191 -4.92 -12.99 -0.41
C ASN A 191 -5.12 -13.65 0.97
N SER A 192 -4.13 -14.40 1.47
CA SER A 192 -4.19 -15.02 2.80
C SER A 192 -4.12 -13.98 3.92
N ILE A 193 -4.68 -14.31 5.08
CA ILE A 193 -4.39 -13.60 6.33
C ILE A 193 -3.15 -14.26 6.93
N VAL A 194 -2.10 -13.50 7.16
CA VAL A 194 -0.85 -14.04 7.71
C VAL A 194 -0.56 -13.39 9.04
N LEU A 195 -0.36 -14.23 10.05
CA LEU A 195 0.10 -13.86 11.36
C LEU A 195 1.56 -14.30 11.49
N VAL A 196 2.42 -13.41 11.98
CA VAL A 196 3.83 -13.72 12.20
C VAL A 196 4.17 -13.47 13.66
N SER A 197 4.80 -14.44 14.32
CA SER A 197 5.45 -14.22 15.61
C SER A 197 6.96 -14.19 15.45
N ILE A 198 7.58 -13.16 16.03
CA ILE A 198 9.01 -12.88 15.89
C ILE A 198 9.76 -13.03 17.22
N LYS A 199 9.17 -13.68 18.22
CA LYS A 199 9.80 -13.84 19.54
C LYS A 199 10.75 -15.03 19.67
N GLY A 200 10.52 -16.11 18.92
CA GLY A 200 11.43 -17.27 18.93
C GLY A 200 12.60 -17.12 17.94
N GLY A 201 13.56 -18.05 18.02
CA GLY A 201 14.76 -18.07 17.17
C GLY A 201 15.85 -17.04 17.53
N THR A 202 16.94 -17.04 16.77
CA THR A 202 18.05 -16.08 16.92
C THR A 202 17.62 -14.68 16.45
N PRO A 203 18.30 -13.59 16.89
CA PRO A 203 18.04 -12.24 16.37
C PRO A 203 18.02 -12.14 14.84
N GLN A 204 18.90 -12.91 14.18
CA GLN A 204 19.01 -12.98 12.73
C GLN A 204 17.77 -13.63 12.11
N MET A 205 17.30 -14.76 12.67
CA MET A 205 16.05 -15.40 12.23
C MET A 205 14.83 -14.48 12.42
N GLN A 206 14.75 -13.80 13.57
CA GLN A 206 13.67 -12.84 13.86
C GLN A 206 13.66 -11.70 12.85
N THR A 207 14.82 -11.11 12.57
CA THR A 207 14.97 -10.01 11.62
C THR A 207 14.65 -10.46 10.20
N ALA A 208 15.19 -11.61 9.77
CA ALA A 208 14.98 -12.12 8.41
C ALA A 208 13.50 -12.48 8.16
N LEU A 209 12.86 -13.20 9.08
CA LEU A 209 11.42 -13.52 8.99
C LEU A 209 10.58 -12.25 8.95
N LYS A 210 10.87 -11.28 9.82
CA LYS A 210 10.17 -9.99 9.85
C LYS A 210 10.33 -9.22 8.54
N MET A 211 11.55 -9.13 8.01
CA MET A 211 11.82 -8.41 6.77
C MET A 211 11.11 -9.06 5.57
N GLN A 212 11.19 -10.40 5.45
CA GLN A 212 10.53 -11.10 4.35
C GLN A 212 9.01 -11.06 4.46
N ALA A 213 8.46 -11.13 5.67
CA ALA A 213 7.03 -10.92 5.88
C ALA A 213 6.59 -9.53 5.37
N ILE A 214 7.30 -8.46 5.77
CA ILE A 214 6.98 -7.08 5.35
C ILE A 214 7.16 -6.88 3.85
N ALA A 215 8.17 -7.52 3.24
CA ALA A 215 8.45 -7.42 1.81
C ALA A 215 7.54 -8.32 0.95
N SER A 216 6.80 -9.25 1.56
CA SER A 216 5.89 -10.15 0.85
C SER A 216 4.73 -9.40 0.19
N SER A 217 4.08 -10.05 -0.77
CA SER A 217 2.88 -9.52 -1.45
C SER A 217 1.59 -9.61 -0.60
N VAL A 218 1.70 -10.05 0.66
CA VAL A 218 0.55 -10.28 1.53
C VAL A 218 0.01 -8.96 2.07
N SER A 219 -1.23 -8.63 1.71
CA SER A 219 -1.87 -7.39 2.15
C SER A 219 -2.37 -7.43 3.60
N ARG A 220 -2.78 -8.62 4.08
CA ARG A 220 -3.37 -8.83 5.42
C ARG A 220 -2.36 -9.50 6.36
N LEU A 221 -1.25 -8.80 6.57
CA LEU A 221 -0.16 -9.22 7.45
C LEU A 221 -0.28 -8.55 8.83
N MET A 222 -0.28 -9.34 9.89
CA MET A 222 -0.18 -8.85 11.27
C MET A 222 0.91 -9.62 12.02
N PHE A 223 1.45 -8.98 13.04
CA PHE A 223 2.40 -9.57 13.96
C PHE A 223 1.69 -9.84 15.28
N ILE A 224 1.79 -11.07 15.76
CA ILE A 224 1.17 -11.51 17.01
C ILE A 224 2.28 -11.92 17.97
N ASP A 225 2.41 -11.17 19.05
CA ASP A 225 3.46 -11.42 20.03
C ASP A 225 2.88 -11.37 21.45
N PRO A 226 3.38 -12.23 22.36
CA PRO A 226 2.96 -12.23 23.76
C PRO A 226 3.43 -10.96 24.47
N GLN A 227 2.55 -10.38 25.27
CA GLN A 227 2.88 -9.39 26.29
C GLN A 227 3.35 -10.16 27.52
N PHE A 228 4.67 -10.34 27.63
CA PHE A 228 5.30 -11.22 28.62
C PHE A 228 4.82 -10.91 30.04
N ASP A 229 4.20 -11.90 30.68
CA ASP A 229 3.68 -11.83 32.04
C ASP A 229 4.25 -13.01 32.84
N ILE A 230 5.22 -12.70 33.70
CA ILE A 230 5.96 -13.70 34.48
C ILE A 230 5.02 -14.48 35.40
N SER A 231 4.06 -13.81 36.05
CA SER A 231 3.14 -14.45 36.99
C SER A 231 2.29 -15.53 36.30
N LYS A 232 1.81 -15.24 35.09
CA LYS A 232 1.06 -16.22 34.28
C LYS A 232 1.93 -17.40 33.88
N ILE A 233 3.17 -17.17 33.46
CA ILE A 233 4.09 -18.24 33.08
C ILE A 233 4.37 -19.16 34.27
N LEU A 234 4.67 -18.58 35.44
CA LEU A 234 4.89 -19.33 36.68
C LEU A 234 3.66 -20.17 37.06
N ALA A 235 2.45 -19.67 36.82
CA ALA A 235 1.20 -20.40 37.01
C ALA A 235 0.88 -21.43 35.89
N GLY A 236 1.72 -21.54 34.86
CA GLY A 236 1.49 -22.42 33.70
C GLY A 236 0.38 -21.93 32.77
N GLN A 237 0.06 -20.63 32.79
CA GLN A 237 -0.91 -19.96 31.94
C GLN A 237 -0.23 -19.19 30.81
N PHE A 238 -0.95 -19.00 29.71
CA PHE A 238 -0.45 -18.19 28.59
C PHE A 238 -0.58 -16.69 28.86
N SER A 239 0.46 -15.94 28.51
CA SER A 239 0.39 -14.48 28.44
C SER A 239 -0.59 -14.02 27.36
N ASN A 240 -1.18 -12.83 27.54
CA ASN A 240 -2.04 -12.24 26.52
C ASN A 240 -1.20 -11.82 25.30
N CYS A 241 -1.73 -11.93 24.09
CA CYS A 241 -1.05 -11.45 22.90
C CYS A 241 -1.52 -10.05 22.46
N GLY A 242 -0.58 -9.27 21.92
CA GLY A 242 -0.86 -8.03 21.20
C GLY A 242 -0.74 -8.23 19.70
N LEU A 243 -1.63 -7.60 18.94
CA LEU A 243 -1.54 -7.54 17.47
C LEU A 243 -0.91 -6.21 17.04
N THR A 244 0.18 -6.28 16.27
CA THR A 244 0.84 -5.12 15.68
C THR A 244 0.87 -5.25 14.16
N SER A 245 1.08 -4.13 13.45
CA SER A 245 1.28 -4.14 12.01
C SER A 245 2.25 -3.04 11.59
N TYR A 246 2.99 -3.27 10.50
CA TYR A 246 3.90 -2.28 9.91
C TYR A 246 3.19 -1.37 8.91
N TRP A 247 1.95 -1.00 9.21
CA TRP A 247 1.06 -0.25 8.30
C TRP A 247 1.65 1.10 7.89
N ARG A 248 2.45 1.77 8.75
CA ARG A 248 3.11 3.04 8.41
C ARG A 248 4.13 2.88 7.28
N TYR A 249 4.86 1.76 7.23
CA TYR A 249 5.80 1.46 6.15
C TYR A 249 5.06 1.23 4.83
N ILE A 250 4.02 0.39 4.85
CA ILE A 250 3.17 0.12 3.67
C ILE A 250 2.50 1.41 3.19
N ARG A 251 1.99 2.24 4.11
CA ARG A 251 1.42 3.57 3.82
C ARG A 251 2.39 4.41 2.99
N THR A 252 3.65 4.52 3.42
CA THR A 252 4.66 5.30 2.69
C THR A 252 4.82 4.79 1.27
N GLN A 253 4.92 3.48 1.05
CA GLN A 253 5.01 2.91 -0.29
C GLN A 253 3.78 3.24 -1.15
N LYS A 254 2.57 3.03 -0.62
CA LYS A 254 1.31 3.33 -1.32
C LYS A 254 1.21 4.81 -1.68
N TYR A 255 1.60 5.70 -0.77
CA TYR A 255 1.55 7.14 -0.99
C TYR A 255 2.55 7.57 -2.07
N GLN A 256 3.76 7.00 -2.08
CA GLN A 256 4.72 7.26 -3.15
C GLN A 256 4.21 6.78 -4.51
N THR A 257 3.59 5.61 -4.60
CA THR A 257 2.96 5.15 -5.85
C THR A 257 1.87 6.10 -6.32
N VAL A 258 1.00 6.58 -5.42
CA VAL A 258 -0.03 7.58 -5.76
C VAL A 258 0.61 8.87 -6.27
N LYS A 259 1.67 9.36 -5.63
CA LYS A 259 2.38 10.56 -6.10
C LYS A 259 2.91 10.38 -7.52
N LEU A 260 3.56 9.26 -7.82
CA LEU A 260 4.07 8.93 -9.16
C LEU A 260 2.96 8.89 -10.22
N LEU A 261 1.80 8.32 -9.89
CA LEU A 261 0.63 8.30 -10.78
C LEU A 261 0.04 9.70 -11.03
N LEU A 262 0.18 10.61 -10.08
CA LEU A 262 -0.28 11.99 -10.19
C LEU A 262 0.76 12.93 -10.81
N GLU A 263 1.98 12.47 -11.07
CA GLU A 263 2.98 13.26 -11.77
C GLU A 263 2.49 13.69 -13.16
N GLU A 264 3.07 14.77 -13.66
CA GLU A 264 2.61 15.39 -14.91
C GLU A 264 2.76 14.53 -16.16
N ASN A 265 3.50 13.42 -16.06
CA ASN A 265 3.69 12.46 -17.13
C ASN A 265 2.68 11.30 -17.09
N HIS A 266 1.79 11.25 -16.09
CA HIS A 266 0.81 10.17 -15.92
C HIS A 266 -0.62 10.70 -15.77
N TRP A 267 -0.87 11.66 -14.88
CA TRP A 267 -2.22 12.19 -14.57
C TRP A 267 -3.27 11.10 -14.27
N ASP A 268 -2.86 9.99 -13.68
CA ASP A 268 -3.72 8.83 -13.46
C ASP A 268 -4.47 8.92 -12.12
N PHE A 269 -5.57 9.70 -12.14
CA PHE A 269 -6.47 9.82 -11.01
C PHE A 269 -7.19 8.50 -10.68
N ASN A 270 -7.56 7.71 -11.69
CA ASN A 270 -8.28 6.45 -11.49
C ASN A 270 -7.40 5.40 -10.80
N GLY A 271 -6.18 5.19 -11.30
CA GLY A 271 -5.20 4.30 -10.67
C GLY A 271 -4.86 4.73 -9.25
N SER A 272 -4.74 6.04 -9.01
CA SER A 272 -4.55 6.60 -7.67
C SER A 272 -5.71 6.23 -6.71
N ILE A 273 -6.95 6.38 -7.15
CA ILE A 273 -8.13 5.99 -6.37
C ILE A 273 -8.15 4.49 -6.09
N GLN A 274 -7.84 3.66 -7.09
CA GLN A 274 -7.84 2.21 -6.93
C GLN A 274 -6.86 1.78 -5.84
N ILE A 275 -5.61 2.25 -5.90
CA ILE A 275 -4.57 1.94 -4.89
C ILE A 275 -5.05 2.37 -3.49
N LEU A 276 -5.64 3.55 -3.38
CA LEU A 276 -6.12 4.07 -2.11
C LEU A 276 -7.31 3.26 -1.58
N ARG A 277 -8.26 2.83 -2.42
CA ARG A 277 -9.40 1.99 -2.00
C ARG A 277 -8.98 0.60 -1.54
N GLU A 278 -8.03 -0.01 -2.24
CA GLU A 278 -7.40 -1.27 -1.81
C GLU A 278 -6.72 -1.08 -0.45
N TRP A 279 -5.99 0.01 -0.28
CA TRP A 279 -5.34 0.34 1.00
C TRP A 279 -6.34 0.57 2.14
N GLN A 280 -7.45 1.29 1.89
CA GLN A 280 -8.52 1.45 2.88
C GLN A 280 -9.11 0.12 3.34
N THR A 281 -9.23 -0.86 2.44
CA THR A 281 -9.72 -2.19 2.78
C THR A 281 -8.80 -2.88 3.77
N VAL A 282 -7.48 -2.73 3.59
CA VAL A 282 -6.48 -3.25 4.53
C VAL A 282 -6.52 -2.50 5.87
N LEU A 283 -6.64 -1.17 5.87
CA LEU A 283 -6.73 -0.40 7.11
C LEU A 283 -7.98 -0.77 7.93
N LYS A 284 -9.14 -0.92 7.27
CA LYS A 284 -10.38 -1.37 7.91
C LYS A 284 -10.23 -2.77 8.52
N PHE A 285 -9.51 -3.66 7.83
CA PHE A 285 -9.17 -4.98 8.37
C PHE A 285 -8.33 -4.89 9.65
N PHE A 286 -7.32 -4.01 9.71
CA PHE A 286 -6.55 -3.83 10.96
C PHE A 286 -7.37 -3.23 12.10
N ILE A 287 -8.27 -2.29 11.80
CA ILE A 287 -9.19 -1.70 12.78
C ILE A 287 -10.12 -2.78 13.36
N SER A 288 -10.68 -3.65 12.50
CA SER A 288 -11.63 -4.69 12.95
C SER A 288 -10.97 -5.77 13.81
N HIS A 289 -9.64 -5.90 13.77
CA HIS A 289 -8.89 -6.86 14.59
C HIS A 289 -8.15 -6.20 15.76
N HIS A 290 -8.47 -4.94 16.08
CA HIS A 290 -7.93 -4.23 17.25
C HIS A 290 -6.39 -4.23 17.34
N VAL A 291 -5.72 -3.99 16.20
CA VAL A 291 -4.26 -3.77 16.17
C VAL A 291 -3.91 -2.59 17.09
N VAL A 292 -2.78 -2.65 17.80
CA VAL A 292 -2.38 -1.68 18.85
C VAL A 292 -2.57 -0.21 18.44
N ASP A 293 -2.26 0.16 17.19
CA ASP A 293 -2.38 1.54 16.67
C ASP A 293 -3.75 1.87 16.04
N THR A 294 -4.85 1.24 16.50
CA THR A 294 -6.17 1.35 15.85
C THR A 294 -6.63 2.79 15.62
N ASN A 295 -6.40 3.70 16.59
CA ASN A 295 -6.80 5.10 16.48
C ASN A 295 -6.05 5.85 15.36
N ASP A 296 -4.73 5.65 15.26
CA ASP A 296 -3.91 6.26 14.21
C ASP A 296 -4.28 5.72 12.83
N ILE A 297 -4.58 4.41 12.76
CA ILE A 297 -5.04 3.76 11.54
C ILE A 297 -6.39 4.34 11.09
N ALA A 298 -7.32 4.55 12.03
CA ALA A 298 -8.62 5.15 11.75
C ALA A 298 -8.48 6.59 11.23
N ASN A 299 -7.62 7.39 11.84
CA ASN A 299 -7.30 8.74 11.37
C ASN A 299 -6.70 8.73 9.95
N SER A 300 -5.74 7.84 9.69
CA SER A 300 -5.17 7.68 8.35
C SER A 300 -6.24 7.28 7.31
N ASN A 301 -7.17 6.39 7.68
CA ASN A 301 -8.25 5.96 6.79
C ASN A 301 -9.24 7.09 6.46
N GLN A 302 -9.50 8.00 7.41
CA GLN A 302 -10.30 9.20 7.18
C GLN A 302 -9.60 10.17 6.22
N ILE A 303 -8.29 10.37 6.36
CA ILE A 303 -7.49 11.19 5.44
C ILE A 303 -7.58 10.63 4.02
N ILE A 304 -7.37 9.32 3.85
CA ILE A 304 -7.48 8.65 2.54
C ILE A 304 -8.89 8.81 1.96
N SER A 305 -9.94 8.74 2.79
CA SER A 305 -11.32 8.95 2.33
C SER A 305 -11.52 10.35 1.74
N ARG A 306 -10.91 11.37 2.35
CA ARG A 306 -10.95 12.74 1.82
C ARG A 306 -10.17 12.85 0.51
N ILE A 307 -9.02 12.21 0.41
CA ILE A 307 -8.19 12.19 -0.80
C ILE A 307 -8.94 11.56 -1.98
N ILE A 308 -9.55 10.38 -1.78
CA ILE A 308 -10.34 9.71 -2.81
C ILE A 308 -11.45 10.64 -3.33
N LYS A 309 -12.17 11.30 -2.42
CA LYS A 309 -13.21 12.28 -2.77
C LYS A 309 -12.67 13.44 -3.60
N THR A 310 -11.49 13.97 -3.28
CA THR A 310 -10.86 15.05 -4.05
C THR A 310 -10.42 14.58 -5.45
N LEU A 311 -9.88 13.36 -5.55
CA LEU A 311 -9.53 12.75 -6.83
C LEU A 311 -10.79 12.52 -7.69
N ASP A 312 -11.90 12.10 -7.09
CA ASP A 312 -13.18 11.94 -7.77
C ASP A 312 -13.66 13.27 -8.38
N ILE A 313 -13.48 14.42 -7.70
CA ILE A 313 -13.78 15.74 -8.30
C ILE A 313 -12.96 15.95 -9.59
N GLY A 314 -11.66 15.63 -9.55
CA GLY A 314 -10.77 15.71 -10.71
C GLY A 314 -11.26 14.87 -11.88
N ILE A 315 -11.66 13.61 -11.63
CA ILE A 315 -12.20 12.71 -12.65
C ILE A 315 -13.49 13.26 -13.27
N ASN A 316 -14.42 13.75 -12.45
CA ASN A 316 -15.69 14.28 -12.94
C ASN A 316 -15.47 15.54 -13.81
N CYS A 317 -14.56 16.44 -13.40
CA CYS A 317 -14.14 17.57 -14.23
C CYS A 317 -13.47 17.11 -15.55
N PHE A 318 -12.69 16.02 -15.52
CA PHE A 318 -12.07 15.43 -16.72
C PHE A 318 -13.10 14.80 -17.68
N ASN A 319 -14.18 14.24 -17.12
CA ASN A 319 -15.32 13.69 -17.85
C ASN A 319 -16.34 14.76 -18.31
N LEU A 320 -16.09 16.04 -18.01
CA LEU A 320 -16.99 17.17 -18.28
C LEU A 320 -18.31 17.13 -17.48
N ASP A 321 -18.38 16.33 -16.41
CA ASP A 321 -19.51 16.30 -15.48
C ASP A 321 -19.33 17.32 -14.35
N ILE A 322 -19.42 18.60 -14.70
CA ILE A 322 -19.23 19.68 -13.74
C ILE A 322 -20.38 19.76 -12.71
N LYS A 323 -21.60 19.36 -13.11
CA LYS A 323 -22.78 19.40 -12.23
C LYS A 323 -22.58 18.47 -11.04
N TYR A 324 -22.04 17.27 -11.28
CA TYR A 324 -21.69 16.36 -10.19
C TYR A 324 -20.69 17.00 -9.22
N SER A 325 -19.59 17.54 -9.72
CA SER A 325 -18.56 18.17 -8.89
C SER A 325 -19.08 19.35 -8.06
N GLN A 326 -19.93 20.20 -8.64
CA GLN A 326 -20.55 21.33 -7.95
C GLN A 326 -21.52 20.87 -6.85
N ASN A 327 -22.42 19.93 -7.16
CA ASN A 327 -23.35 19.34 -6.18
C ASN A 327 -22.58 18.63 -5.06
N PHE A 328 -21.50 17.95 -5.40
CA PHE A 328 -20.64 17.26 -4.44
C PHE A 328 -20.00 18.24 -3.45
N LEU A 329 -19.46 19.37 -3.92
CA LEU A 329 -18.89 20.42 -3.08
C LEU A 329 -19.92 21.06 -2.14
N GLN A 330 -21.13 21.32 -2.64
CA GLN A 330 -22.22 21.88 -1.82
C GLN A 330 -22.61 20.93 -0.68
N ASN A 331 -22.70 19.63 -0.98
CA ASN A 331 -23.09 18.60 0.00
C ASN A 331 -21.96 18.20 0.96
N ASN A 332 -20.70 18.57 0.67
CA ASN A 332 -19.53 18.17 1.45
C ASN A 332 -18.65 19.37 1.85
N SER A 333 -19.27 20.47 2.29
CA SER A 333 -18.57 21.69 2.76
C SER A 333 -17.53 21.44 3.86
N GLN A 334 -17.62 20.32 4.57
CA GLN A 334 -16.69 19.90 5.62
C GLN A 334 -15.35 19.34 5.12
N LEU A 335 -15.15 19.11 3.82
CA LEU A 335 -13.96 18.42 3.27
C LEU A 335 -12.61 19.16 3.45
N LYS A 336 -12.62 20.40 3.95
CA LYS A 336 -11.42 21.26 4.12
C LYS A 336 -10.54 21.27 2.86
N LEU A 337 -11.18 21.45 1.70
CA LEU A 337 -10.48 21.61 0.42
C LEU A 337 -9.85 23.00 0.33
N SER A 338 -8.90 23.20 -0.60
CA SER A 338 -8.37 24.53 -0.85
C SER A 338 -9.48 25.45 -1.38
N SER A 339 -9.52 26.69 -0.90
CA SER A 339 -10.46 27.71 -1.40
C SER A 339 -10.29 27.94 -2.90
N LYS A 340 -9.06 27.79 -3.40
CA LYS A 340 -8.72 27.84 -4.83
C LYS A 340 -9.44 26.76 -5.63
N LEU A 341 -9.36 25.48 -5.21
CA LEU A 341 -10.06 24.38 -5.89
C LEU A 341 -11.58 24.59 -5.91
N VAL A 342 -12.16 24.97 -4.76
CA VAL A 342 -13.60 25.23 -4.65
C VAL A 342 -14.03 26.36 -5.60
N ASN A 343 -13.25 27.43 -5.66
CA ASN A 343 -13.52 28.56 -6.55
C ASN A 343 -13.44 28.15 -8.03
N GLU A 344 -12.42 27.39 -8.43
CA GLU A 344 -12.24 26.95 -9.82
C GLU A 344 -13.36 26.02 -10.29
N VAL A 345 -13.88 25.13 -9.42
CA VAL A 345 -15.01 24.26 -9.74
C VAL A 345 -16.33 25.05 -9.81
N ASN A 346 -16.55 26.01 -8.91
CA ASN A 346 -17.76 26.84 -8.94
C ASN A 346 -17.77 27.81 -10.13
N ASN A 347 -16.59 28.33 -10.52
CA ASN A 347 -16.40 29.23 -11.65
C ASN A 347 -15.82 28.51 -12.88
N TYR A 348 -16.24 27.27 -13.09
CA TYR A 348 -15.73 26.39 -14.13
C TYR A 348 -15.85 27.02 -15.54
N ASP A 349 -14.73 27.08 -16.27
CA ASP A 349 -14.70 27.45 -17.68
C ASP A 349 -14.47 26.22 -18.57
N ILE A 350 -15.48 25.87 -19.38
CA ILE A 350 -15.45 24.69 -20.25
C ILE A 350 -14.37 24.77 -21.34
N VAL A 351 -14.12 25.96 -21.90
CA VAL A 351 -13.15 26.16 -22.98
C VAL A 351 -11.75 25.95 -22.42
N LEU A 352 -11.49 26.55 -21.26
CA LEU A 352 -10.24 26.37 -20.54
C LEU A 352 -10.03 24.90 -20.16
N ASN A 353 -11.05 24.23 -19.62
CA ASN A 353 -10.92 22.82 -19.24
C ASN A 353 -10.61 21.91 -20.43
N LEU A 354 -11.28 22.11 -21.57
CA LEU A 354 -11.02 21.35 -22.80
C LEU A 354 -9.60 21.58 -23.33
N TYR A 355 -9.11 22.82 -23.28
CA TYR A 355 -7.72 23.13 -23.60
C TYR A 355 -6.74 22.43 -22.65
N THR A 356 -7.00 22.46 -21.34
CA THR A 356 -6.17 21.77 -20.34
C THR A 356 -6.15 20.26 -20.60
N GLN A 357 -7.29 19.64 -20.92
CA GLN A 357 -7.33 18.22 -21.30
C GLN A 357 -6.54 17.93 -22.57
N CYS A 358 -6.59 18.80 -23.58
CA CYS A 358 -5.78 18.66 -24.77
C CYS A 358 -4.28 18.74 -24.45
N ARG A 359 -3.85 19.65 -23.56
CA ARG A 359 -2.46 19.69 -23.09
C ARG A 359 -2.05 18.38 -22.40
N ILE A 360 -2.90 17.85 -21.53
CA ILE A 360 -2.67 16.57 -20.83
C ILE A 360 -2.54 15.43 -21.84
N TYR A 361 -3.53 15.23 -22.73
CA TYR A 361 -3.49 14.14 -23.71
C TYR A 361 -2.33 14.26 -24.70
N TRP A 362 -1.97 15.49 -25.08
CA TRP A 362 -0.79 15.73 -25.91
C TRP A 362 0.48 15.29 -25.18
N LYS A 363 0.66 15.67 -23.91
CA LYS A 363 1.82 15.26 -23.09
C LYS A 363 1.88 13.74 -22.91
N LEU A 364 0.73 13.09 -22.68
CA LEU A 364 0.61 11.64 -22.51
C LEU A 364 0.68 10.82 -23.81
N ASN A 365 0.88 11.45 -24.97
CA ASN A 365 0.84 10.81 -26.29
C ASN A 365 -0.49 10.08 -26.61
N GLN A 366 -1.60 10.46 -25.96
CA GLN A 366 -2.92 9.90 -26.21
C GLN A 366 -3.62 10.62 -27.37
N VAL A 367 -3.10 10.41 -28.59
CA VAL A 367 -3.49 11.20 -29.78
C VAL A 367 -4.97 11.06 -30.15
N ALA A 368 -5.58 9.89 -29.96
CA ALA A 368 -7.02 9.71 -30.23
C ALA A 368 -7.87 10.60 -29.32
N ASN A 369 -7.57 10.58 -28.01
CA ASN A 369 -8.27 11.40 -27.01
C ASN A 369 -8.00 12.89 -27.25
N PHE A 370 -6.77 13.25 -27.61
CA PHE A 370 -6.39 14.61 -28.00
C PHE A 370 -7.22 15.12 -29.18
N LEU A 371 -7.30 14.38 -30.30
CA LEU A 371 -8.06 14.80 -31.49
C LEU A 371 -9.57 14.92 -31.21
N SER A 372 -10.09 14.02 -30.37
CA SER A 372 -11.48 14.07 -29.92
C SER A 372 -11.75 15.33 -29.08
N ARG A 373 -10.92 15.62 -28.09
CA ARG A 373 -11.06 16.83 -27.25
C ARG A 373 -10.77 18.12 -27.99
N MET A 374 -9.83 18.12 -28.94
CA MET A 374 -9.55 19.28 -29.79
C MET A 374 -10.80 19.65 -30.62
N SER A 375 -11.54 18.65 -31.10
CA SER A 375 -12.83 18.88 -31.76
C SER A 375 -13.86 19.52 -30.83
N SER A 376 -13.96 19.06 -29.58
CA SER A 376 -14.85 19.66 -28.58
C SER A 376 -14.43 21.09 -28.21
N PHE A 377 -13.13 21.33 -28.07
CA PHE A 377 -12.58 22.67 -27.83
C PHE A 377 -12.97 23.64 -28.95
N TYR A 378 -12.81 23.22 -30.20
CA TYR A 378 -13.19 24.01 -31.38
C TYR A 378 -14.66 24.48 -31.28
N GLU A 379 -15.58 23.55 -31.04
CA GLU A 379 -17.02 23.85 -30.93
C GLU A 379 -17.31 24.77 -29.73
N ALA A 380 -16.70 24.51 -28.58
CA ALA A 380 -16.89 25.31 -27.38
C ALA A 380 -16.38 26.76 -27.55
N VAL A 381 -15.28 26.95 -28.29
CA VAL A 381 -14.82 28.30 -28.66
C VAL A 381 -15.89 28.96 -29.51
N LEU A 382 -16.35 28.34 -30.60
CA LEU A 382 -17.38 28.91 -31.47
C LEU A 382 -18.66 29.28 -30.72
N GLU A 383 -19.13 28.41 -29.81
CA GLU A 383 -20.28 28.68 -28.95
C GLU A 383 -20.08 29.94 -28.09
N LYS A 384 -18.88 30.11 -27.52
CA LYS A 384 -18.51 31.31 -26.77
C LYS A 384 -18.55 32.56 -27.65
N ILE A 385 -18.04 32.49 -28.88
CA ILE A 385 -18.12 33.61 -29.83
C ILE A 385 -19.58 33.95 -30.16
N ALA A 386 -20.40 32.94 -30.45
CA ALA A 386 -21.80 33.13 -30.80
C ALA A 386 -22.60 33.78 -29.66
N ASN A 387 -22.31 33.40 -28.40
CA ASN A 387 -22.88 34.04 -27.23
C ASN A 387 -22.41 35.51 -27.11
N ASN A 388 -21.11 35.78 -27.26
CA ASN A 388 -20.57 37.14 -27.18
C ASN A 388 -21.11 38.06 -28.30
N LEU A 389 -21.42 37.51 -29.47
CA LEU A 389 -22.04 38.21 -30.59
C LEU A 389 -23.59 38.25 -30.53
N ASN A 390 -24.20 37.65 -29.50
CA ASN A 390 -25.66 37.52 -29.35
C ASN A 390 -26.35 36.83 -30.55
N CYS A 391 -25.69 35.90 -31.22
CA CYS A 391 -26.20 35.21 -32.41
C CYS A 391 -26.45 33.70 -32.20
N TYR A 392 -26.57 33.27 -30.94
CA TYR A 392 -26.71 31.85 -30.56
C TYR A 392 -27.93 31.15 -31.19
N SER A 393 -29.04 31.86 -31.38
CA SER A 393 -30.27 31.27 -31.95
C SER A 393 -30.14 30.83 -33.41
N GLY A 394 -29.29 31.52 -34.19
CA GLY A 394 -28.94 31.11 -35.56
C GLY A 394 -27.85 30.03 -35.55
N PHE A 395 -26.88 30.17 -34.65
CA PHE A 395 -25.78 29.22 -34.47
C PHE A 395 -26.26 27.81 -34.10
N SER A 396 -27.22 27.69 -33.18
CA SER A 396 -27.69 26.40 -32.66
C SER A 396 -28.48 25.56 -33.66
N ARG A 397 -28.90 26.16 -34.78
CA ARG A 397 -29.61 25.46 -35.87
C ARG A 397 -28.67 24.77 -36.85
N LEU A 398 -27.37 25.02 -36.74
CA LEU A 398 -26.36 24.46 -37.63
C LEU A 398 -25.77 23.20 -36.99
N ASP A 399 -25.72 22.11 -37.75
CA ASP A 399 -25.26 20.81 -37.24
C ASP A 399 -23.73 20.66 -37.29
N ASN A 400 -23.06 21.34 -38.22
CA ASN A 400 -21.66 21.16 -38.55
C ASN A 400 -20.81 22.37 -38.12
N ARG A 401 -19.66 22.12 -37.45
CA ARG A 401 -18.69 23.16 -37.06
C ARG A 401 -18.22 24.07 -38.18
N PHE A 402 -18.08 23.54 -39.40
CA PHE A 402 -17.57 24.34 -40.51
C PHE A 402 -18.60 25.40 -40.90
N ASP A 403 -19.87 24.99 -41.03
CA ASP A 403 -21.00 25.89 -41.30
C ASP A 403 -21.21 26.88 -40.14
N LYS A 404 -21.08 26.41 -38.89
CA LYS A 404 -21.11 27.26 -37.69
C LYS A 404 -20.02 28.33 -37.70
N ARG A 405 -18.79 27.98 -38.09
CA ARG A 405 -17.70 28.96 -38.22
C ARG A 405 -18.00 29.97 -39.31
N ASP A 406 -18.44 29.51 -40.48
CA ASP A 406 -18.71 30.39 -41.63
C ASP A 406 -19.89 31.33 -41.31
N PHE A 407 -20.88 30.86 -40.55
CA PHE A 407 -21.92 31.70 -39.97
C PHE A 407 -21.35 32.79 -39.05
N ILE A 408 -20.49 32.43 -38.10
CA ILE A 408 -19.83 33.40 -37.20
C ILE A 408 -18.99 34.42 -37.99
N ASP A 409 -18.23 33.98 -38.99
CA ASP A 409 -17.43 34.86 -39.86
C ASP A 409 -18.31 35.90 -40.56
N ASN A 410 -19.46 35.49 -41.09
CA ASN A 410 -20.43 36.40 -41.70
C ASN A 410 -21.02 37.40 -40.69
N GLN A 411 -21.35 36.95 -39.46
CA GLN A 411 -21.85 37.82 -38.39
C GLN A 411 -20.81 38.87 -38.00
N ILE A 412 -19.53 38.50 -37.89
CA ILE A 412 -18.45 39.43 -37.58
C ILE A 412 -18.28 40.48 -38.68
N LYS A 413 -18.28 40.06 -39.95
CA LYS A 413 -18.17 40.98 -41.09
C LYS A 413 -19.33 41.98 -41.15
N SER A 414 -20.53 41.58 -40.73
CA SER A 414 -21.69 42.48 -40.69
C SER A 414 -21.69 43.48 -39.53
N ASN A 415 -20.90 43.25 -38.47
CA ASN A 415 -20.95 44.06 -37.25
C ASN A 415 -20.11 45.36 -37.29
N ASN A 416 -19.38 45.64 -38.40
CA ASN A 416 -18.69 46.92 -38.71
C ASN A 416 -17.72 47.53 -37.66
N ILE A 417 -17.37 46.85 -36.57
CA ILE A 417 -16.38 47.34 -35.58
C ILE A 417 -14.98 46.81 -35.93
N TYR A 418 -14.15 47.65 -36.56
CA TYR A 418 -12.86 47.26 -37.16
C TYR A 418 -11.90 46.50 -36.23
N LYS A 419 -11.75 46.93 -34.97
CA LYS A 419 -10.85 46.27 -34.00
C LYS A 419 -11.36 44.87 -33.60
N ILE A 420 -12.67 44.75 -33.40
CA ILE A 420 -13.35 43.49 -33.08
C ILE A 420 -13.26 42.52 -34.27
N ILE A 421 -13.38 43.02 -35.50
CA ILE A 421 -13.22 42.23 -36.73
C ILE A 421 -11.81 41.62 -36.84
N GLN A 422 -10.76 42.39 -36.52
CA GLN A 422 -9.39 41.88 -36.59
C GLN A 422 -9.12 40.78 -35.56
N ASP A 423 -9.54 40.97 -34.31
CA ASP A 423 -9.23 40.01 -33.26
C ASP A 423 -10.07 38.72 -33.37
N TRP A 424 -11.35 38.83 -33.78
CA TRP A 424 -12.15 37.64 -34.08
C TRP A 424 -11.67 36.94 -35.34
N GLY A 425 -11.28 37.70 -36.37
CA GLY A 425 -10.72 37.14 -37.61
C GLY A 425 -9.47 36.30 -37.35
N LYS A 426 -8.59 36.72 -36.43
CA LYS A 426 -7.43 35.91 -36.00
C LYS A 426 -7.86 34.60 -35.36
N ILE A 427 -8.85 34.61 -34.46
CA ILE A 427 -9.37 33.39 -33.82
C ILE A 427 -9.95 32.44 -34.87
N LEU A 428 -10.77 32.95 -35.80
CA LEU A 428 -11.37 32.14 -36.87
C LEU A 428 -10.33 31.55 -37.80
N MET A 429 -9.27 32.28 -38.13
CA MET A 429 -8.14 31.78 -38.91
C MET A 429 -7.40 30.66 -38.17
N LEU A 430 -7.14 30.83 -36.87
CA LEU A 430 -6.53 29.79 -36.03
C LEU A 430 -7.42 28.53 -35.96
N LEU A 431 -8.72 28.69 -35.77
CA LEU A 431 -9.68 27.58 -35.81
C LEU A 431 -9.65 26.90 -37.19
N LYS A 432 -9.69 27.66 -38.29
CA LYS A 432 -9.62 27.12 -39.65
C LYS A 432 -8.37 26.27 -39.88
N SER A 433 -7.22 26.63 -39.30
CA SER A 433 -6.00 25.81 -39.38
C SER A 433 -6.14 24.43 -38.74
N LEU A 434 -7.12 24.23 -37.85
CA LEU A 434 -7.43 22.96 -37.18
C LEU A 434 -8.44 22.10 -37.96
N ASP A 435 -9.06 22.62 -39.03
CA ASP A 435 -10.10 21.92 -39.80
C ASP A 435 -9.65 20.55 -40.28
N PHE A 436 -8.44 20.48 -40.82
CA PHE A 436 -7.87 19.24 -41.34
C PHE A 436 -7.87 18.14 -40.26
N TRP A 437 -7.36 18.45 -39.07
CA TRP A 437 -7.30 17.50 -37.96
C TRP A 437 -8.69 17.13 -37.43
N CYS A 438 -9.63 18.08 -37.42
CA CYS A 438 -11.03 17.83 -37.10
C CYS A 438 -11.69 16.86 -38.09
N LYS A 439 -11.46 17.04 -39.40
CA LYS A 439 -12.00 16.16 -40.47
C LYS A 439 -11.35 14.78 -40.43
N GLN A 440 -10.03 14.75 -40.28
CA GLN A 440 -9.28 13.51 -40.27
C GLN A 440 -9.39 12.73 -38.96
N ARG A 441 -9.97 13.30 -37.89
CA ARG A 441 -10.17 12.62 -36.61
C ARG A 441 -10.70 11.20 -36.78
N ASN A 442 -11.84 11.03 -37.46
CA ASN A 442 -12.46 9.72 -37.62
C ASN A 442 -11.60 8.78 -38.47
N SER A 443 -11.02 9.29 -39.56
CA SER A 443 -10.13 8.48 -40.39
C SER A 443 -8.93 8.00 -39.59
N ILE A 444 -8.23 8.90 -38.88
CA ILE A 444 -7.04 8.55 -38.09
C ILE A 444 -7.40 7.54 -36.99
N ILE A 445 -8.52 7.73 -36.29
CA ILE A 445 -8.91 6.84 -35.19
C ILE A 445 -9.32 5.45 -35.68
N HIS A 446 -9.81 5.32 -36.92
CA HIS A 446 -10.37 4.07 -37.45
C HIS A 446 -9.60 3.43 -38.61
N ASP A 447 -8.49 4.02 -39.12
CA ASP A 447 -7.79 3.52 -40.33
C ASP A 447 -6.95 2.24 -40.15
N GLY A 448 -6.90 1.66 -38.93
CA GLY A 448 -6.16 0.44 -38.63
C GLY A 448 -4.63 0.58 -38.69
N LYS A 449 -4.08 1.77 -38.97
CA LYS A 449 -2.63 2.04 -39.06
C LYS A 449 -2.02 2.55 -37.75
N GLY A 450 -2.83 2.62 -36.70
CA GLY A 450 -2.45 3.11 -35.38
C GLY A 450 -2.53 4.63 -35.26
N VAL A 451 -2.76 5.12 -34.02
CA VAL A 451 -2.98 6.54 -33.72
C VAL A 451 -1.79 7.07 -32.91
N SER A 452 -0.91 7.85 -33.53
CA SER A 452 0.31 8.37 -32.90
C SER A 452 0.68 9.76 -33.41
N LYS A 453 1.59 10.45 -32.69
CA LYS A 453 2.13 11.76 -33.12
C LYS A 453 2.91 11.63 -34.43
N GLN A 454 3.67 10.56 -34.57
CA GLN A 454 4.38 10.24 -35.81
C GLN A 454 3.40 10.09 -36.99
N ARG A 455 2.28 9.38 -36.78
CA ARG A 455 1.25 9.23 -37.80
C ARG A 455 0.66 10.58 -38.23
N MET A 456 0.44 11.49 -37.29
CA MET A 456 0.04 12.86 -37.61
C MET A 456 1.11 13.59 -38.43
N GLU A 457 2.39 13.47 -38.08
CA GLU A 457 3.48 14.09 -38.86
C GLU A 457 3.57 13.54 -40.29
N GLU A 458 3.41 12.23 -40.48
CA GLU A 458 3.37 11.60 -41.80
C GLU A 458 2.22 12.14 -42.67
N LEU A 459 1.01 12.22 -42.09
CA LEU A 459 -0.17 12.77 -42.78
C LEU A 459 0.04 14.25 -43.13
N PHE A 460 0.63 15.02 -42.22
CA PHE A 460 0.97 16.42 -42.50
C PHE A 460 1.94 16.53 -43.69
N ASN A 461 3.01 15.74 -43.72
CA ASN A 461 4.00 15.78 -44.81
C ASN A 461 3.43 15.34 -46.17
N GLN A 462 2.40 14.49 -46.17
CA GLN A 462 1.70 14.06 -47.38
C GLN A 462 0.76 15.16 -47.89
N GLU A 463 -0.05 15.74 -47.00
CA GLU A 463 -1.16 16.62 -47.37
C GLU A 463 -0.76 18.09 -47.50
N SER A 464 0.27 18.54 -46.77
CA SER A 464 0.74 19.94 -46.79
C SER A 464 1.21 20.41 -48.17
N LYS A 465 1.57 19.49 -49.06
CA LYS A 465 1.90 19.78 -50.46
C LYS A 465 0.70 20.26 -51.28
N TYR A 466 -0.51 19.85 -50.89
CA TYR A 466 -1.76 20.13 -51.60
C TYR A 466 -2.63 21.13 -50.84
N ASN A 467 -2.42 21.28 -49.53
CA ASN A 467 -3.15 22.20 -48.69
C ASN A 467 -2.20 22.93 -47.71
N SER A 468 -1.88 24.18 -48.06
CA SER A 468 -1.00 25.04 -47.26
C SER A 468 -1.59 25.47 -45.92
N ASP A 469 -2.90 25.33 -45.73
CA ASP A 469 -3.62 25.81 -44.53
C ASP A 469 -3.60 24.79 -43.38
N ILE A 470 -3.01 23.61 -43.58
CA ILE A 470 -2.94 22.57 -42.55
C ILE A 470 -2.00 23.01 -41.43
N CYS A 471 -2.49 23.02 -40.19
CA CYS A 471 -1.65 23.23 -39.02
C CYS A 471 -0.67 22.06 -38.83
N HIS A 472 0.63 22.34 -38.65
CA HIS A 472 1.60 21.31 -38.26
C HIS A 472 1.21 20.70 -36.89
N PRO A 473 1.29 19.37 -36.67
CA PRO A 473 0.84 18.73 -35.43
C PRO A 473 1.39 19.36 -34.14
N LYS A 474 2.69 19.68 -34.12
CA LYS A 474 3.37 20.36 -33.00
C LYS A 474 2.86 21.76 -32.69
N LEU A 475 2.17 22.41 -33.63
CA LEU A 475 1.64 23.76 -33.47
C LEU A 475 0.17 23.78 -33.03
N ILE A 476 -0.54 22.63 -33.02
CA ILE A 476 -1.96 22.59 -32.68
C ILE A 476 -2.22 23.19 -31.30
N VAL A 477 -1.50 22.72 -30.27
CA VAL A 477 -1.67 23.22 -28.90
C VAL A 477 -1.31 24.70 -28.80
N ARG A 478 -0.28 25.16 -29.54
CA ARG A 478 0.10 26.59 -29.59
C ARG A 478 -0.96 27.44 -30.28
N ASN A 479 -1.63 26.93 -31.31
CA ASN A 479 -2.74 27.63 -31.95
C ASN A 479 -3.95 27.72 -31.00
N MET A 480 -4.22 26.67 -30.22
CA MET A 480 -5.23 26.72 -29.15
C MET A 480 -4.85 27.73 -28.07
N GLU A 481 -3.58 27.78 -27.66
CA GLU A 481 -3.06 28.77 -26.72
C GLU A 481 -3.29 30.20 -27.26
N ALA A 482 -2.94 30.45 -28.52
CA ALA A 482 -3.14 31.76 -29.15
C ALA A 482 -4.62 32.17 -29.24
N ILE A 483 -5.53 31.21 -29.42
CA ILE A 483 -6.98 31.47 -29.37
C ILE A 483 -7.40 31.97 -27.98
N LEU A 484 -6.89 31.34 -26.90
CA LEU A 484 -7.25 31.70 -25.53
C LEU A 484 -6.51 32.92 -24.99
N SER A 485 -5.35 33.24 -25.56
CA SER A 485 -4.55 34.41 -25.19
C SER A 485 -5.07 35.73 -25.79
N ASN A 486 -6.13 35.68 -26.61
CA ASN A 486 -6.73 36.85 -27.23
C ASN A 486 -7.44 37.76 -26.19
N ASP A 487 -7.62 39.04 -26.50
CA ASP A 487 -8.28 40.05 -25.65
C ASP A 487 -9.81 40.03 -25.70
N LEU A 488 -10.41 39.14 -26.51
CA LEU A 488 -11.86 39.00 -26.68
C LEU A 488 -12.56 38.17 -25.58
N GLU A 489 -11.94 38.03 -24.42
CA GLU A 489 -12.47 37.36 -23.22
C GLU A 489 -13.08 35.96 -23.47
N ILE A 490 -12.51 35.17 -24.37
CA ILE A 490 -12.89 33.75 -24.56
C ILE A 490 -12.79 32.98 -23.23
N VAL A 491 -11.74 33.30 -22.48
CA VAL A 491 -11.51 32.86 -21.10
C VAL A 491 -11.29 34.12 -20.26
N ARG A 492 -11.70 34.08 -18.99
CA ARG A 492 -11.51 35.20 -18.05
C ARG A 492 -10.03 35.60 -17.98
N ASN A 493 -9.77 36.91 -17.92
CA ASN A 493 -8.40 37.44 -17.89
C ASN A 493 -7.54 36.85 -16.75
N GLU A 494 -8.13 36.64 -15.57
CA GLU A 494 -7.48 35.99 -14.42
C GLU A 494 -6.97 34.57 -14.73
N TYR A 495 -7.69 33.82 -15.56
CA TYR A 495 -7.35 32.46 -15.93
C TYR A 495 -6.36 32.41 -17.09
N ARG A 496 -6.47 33.34 -18.03
CA ARG A 496 -5.55 33.48 -19.17
C ARG A 496 -4.10 33.55 -18.70
N HIS A 497 -3.78 34.47 -17.79
CA HIS A 497 -2.40 34.66 -17.32
C HIS A 497 -1.85 33.47 -16.50
N LYS A 498 -2.72 32.62 -15.97
CA LYS A 498 -2.36 31.57 -15.02
C LYS A 498 -2.33 30.16 -15.60
N TYR A 499 -3.15 29.88 -16.60
CA TYR A 499 -3.34 28.51 -17.12
C TYR A 499 -3.06 28.39 -18.62
N VAL A 500 -2.95 29.51 -19.33
CA VAL A 500 -2.75 29.54 -20.79
C VAL A 500 -1.27 29.79 -21.10
N ALA A 501 -0.47 28.73 -21.04
CA ALA A 501 0.81 28.55 -21.73
C ALA A 501 1.30 27.11 -21.58
N GLU A 502 2.28 26.68 -22.37
CA GLU A 502 2.87 25.33 -22.29
C GLU A 502 3.41 24.98 -20.88
N ASN A 503 4.01 25.94 -20.17
CA ASN A 503 4.64 25.76 -18.85
C ASN A 503 3.78 26.20 -17.66
N GLN A 504 2.49 26.48 -17.88
CA GLN A 504 1.57 26.96 -16.83
C GLN A 504 0.82 25.81 -16.15
N GLU A 505 0.19 26.11 -15.01
CA GLU A 505 -0.63 25.16 -14.25
C GLU A 505 -1.74 24.51 -15.13
N TYR A 506 -2.10 23.28 -14.80
CA TYR A 506 -3.16 22.52 -15.47
C TYR A 506 -4.51 22.75 -14.79
N TYR A 507 -4.96 24.02 -14.75
CA TYR A 507 -6.24 24.45 -14.17
C TYR A 507 -6.61 23.67 -12.89
N ILE A 508 -7.85 23.16 -12.81
CA ILE A 508 -8.38 22.37 -11.67
C ILE A 508 -7.49 21.17 -11.32
N TYR A 509 -6.84 20.54 -12.31
CA TYR A 509 -6.07 19.32 -12.10
C TYR A 509 -4.79 19.57 -11.32
N SER A 510 -4.14 20.72 -11.54
CA SER A 510 -2.98 21.13 -10.72
C SER A 510 -3.37 21.28 -9.25
N GLU A 511 -4.52 21.87 -8.96
CA GLU A 511 -4.99 22.03 -7.57
C GLU A 511 -5.38 20.71 -6.91
N VAL A 512 -6.10 19.83 -7.63
CA VAL A 512 -6.41 18.48 -7.15
C VAL A 512 -5.12 17.73 -6.83
N LYS A 513 -4.16 17.70 -7.78
CA LYS A 513 -2.85 17.07 -7.60
C LYS A 513 -2.13 17.62 -6.38
N ASN A 514 -1.94 18.94 -6.32
CA ASN A 514 -1.14 19.59 -5.29
C ASN A 514 -1.75 19.38 -3.91
N TRP A 515 -3.07 19.52 -3.78
CA TRP A 515 -3.76 19.28 -2.51
C TRP A 515 -3.63 17.83 -2.05
N VAL A 516 -3.76 16.86 -2.98
CA VAL A 516 -3.59 15.44 -2.66
C VAL A 516 -2.17 15.16 -2.20
N ILE A 517 -1.15 15.62 -2.93
CA ILE A 517 0.26 15.41 -2.57
C ILE A 517 0.57 16.02 -1.20
N GLN A 518 0.16 17.28 -0.96
CA GLN A 518 0.33 17.95 0.33
C GLN A 518 -0.36 17.20 1.47
N THR A 519 -1.55 16.65 1.23
CA THR A 519 -2.30 15.89 2.24
C THR A 519 -1.68 14.52 2.52
N LEU A 520 -0.99 13.92 1.54
CA LEU A 520 -0.24 12.67 1.74
C LEU A 520 1.08 12.89 2.50
N ASP A 521 1.64 14.10 2.46
CA ASP A 521 2.88 14.49 3.15
C ASP A 521 2.67 14.97 4.59
N ALA A 522 1.45 15.35 4.94
CA ALA A 522 1.03 15.66 6.31
C ALA A 522 0.80 14.39 7.13
#